data_AF-A0A3M7D404-F1
#
_entry.id   AF-A0A3M7D404-F1
#
_cell.length_a   1.000
_cell.length_b   1.000
_cell.length_c   1.000
_cell.angle_alpha   90.00
_cell.angle_beta   90.00
_cell.angle_gamma   90.00
#
_symmetry.space_group_name_H-M   'P 1'
#
loop_
_entity.id
_entity.type
_entity.pdbx_description
1 polymer ?
#
loop_
_entity_poly.entity_id
_entity_poly.type
_entity_poly.pdbx_seq_one_letter_code
_entity_poly.pdbx_strand_id
1 'polypeptide(L)'
;MAAALEEERRFIERVTGYRFRSVDLLQEALIAFYHKRMALVGDAVLKIAILDDWYGEGTTIEKGHKLQQKLAENATLQAWARQVDLGPLIVLNAGQVPGNISPRQLSDAVEALILAIWLDSGKELDVIKQVIRTMDLASFVSV
;
A
#
# COMPACT_ATOMS: atom_id res chain seq x y z
N MET A 1 -3.11 -20.45 14.32
CA MET A 1 -2.19 -19.93 13.28
C MET A 1 -2.86 -19.84 11.92
N ALA A 2 -3.28 -20.93 11.28
CA ALA A 2 -3.86 -20.87 9.94
C ALA A 2 -5.16 -20.04 9.83
N ALA A 3 -6.03 -20.06 10.84
CA ALA A 3 -7.26 -19.27 10.86
C ALA A 3 -7.01 -17.75 10.91
N ALA A 4 -6.05 -17.31 11.72
CA ALA A 4 -5.70 -15.89 11.85
C ALA A 4 -5.11 -15.34 10.53
N LEU A 5 -4.26 -16.13 9.88
CA LEU A 5 -3.69 -15.80 8.57
C LEU A 5 -4.74 -15.64 7.47
N GLU A 6 -5.77 -16.49 7.48
CA GLU A 6 -6.87 -16.38 6.52
C GLU A 6 -7.76 -15.15 6.80
N GLU A 7 -7.93 -14.77 8.07
CA GLU A 7 -8.65 -13.54 8.45
C GLU A 7 -7.88 -12.28 8.02
N GLU A 8 -6.57 -12.22 8.29
CA GLU A 8 -5.67 -11.15 7.85
C GLU A 8 -5.71 -11.00 6.32
N ARG A 9 -5.60 -12.12 5.60
CA ARG A 9 -5.72 -12.14 4.15
C ARG A 9 -7.06 -11.57 3.69
N ARG A 10 -8.18 -12.13 4.17
CA ARG A 10 -9.52 -11.66 3.76
C ARG A 10 -9.73 -10.18 4.06
N PHE A 11 -9.21 -9.70 5.19
CA PHE A 11 -9.24 -8.30 5.52
C PHE A 11 -8.50 -7.45 4.47
N ILE A 12 -7.25 -7.81 4.14
CA ILE A 12 -6.43 -7.08 3.15
C ILE A 12 -7.07 -7.16 1.76
N GLU A 13 -7.55 -8.33 1.34
CA GLU A 13 -8.21 -8.49 0.05
C GLU A 13 -9.48 -7.63 -0.06
N ARG A 14 -10.21 -7.47 1.05
CA ARG A 14 -11.41 -6.62 1.10
C ARG A 14 -11.07 -5.13 0.98
N VAL A 15 -10.05 -4.65 1.69
CA VAL A 15 -9.73 -3.20 1.70
C VAL A 15 -8.91 -2.74 0.49
N THR A 16 -8.23 -3.67 -0.19
CA THR A 16 -7.48 -3.38 -1.42
C THR A 16 -8.22 -3.77 -2.70
N GLY A 17 -9.21 -4.66 -2.61
CA GLY A 17 -9.92 -5.23 -3.76
C GLY A 17 -9.12 -6.29 -4.53
N TYR A 18 -7.91 -6.64 -4.07
CA TYR A 18 -7.05 -7.61 -4.73
C TYR A 18 -7.09 -8.97 -4.01
N ARG A 19 -7.24 -10.08 -4.75
CA ARG A 19 -7.15 -11.43 -4.17
C ARG A 19 -5.76 -12.00 -4.37
N PHE A 20 -5.07 -12.31 -3.28
CA PHE A 20 -3.72 -12.85 -3.31
C PHE A 20 -3.71 -14.30 -3.79
N ARG A 21 -2.78 -14.60 -4.70
CA ARG A 21 -2.41 -15.96 -5.13
C ARG A 21 -1.34 -16.54 -4.20
N SER A 22 -0.37 -15.72 -3.81
CA SER A 22 0.69 -16.05 -2.86
C SER A 22 0.42 -15.40 -1.50
N VAL A 23 0.14 -16.25 -0.50
CA VAL A 23 0.03 -15.81 0.90
C VAL A 23 1.38 -15.34 1.43
N ASP A 24 2.48 -15.91 0.94
CA ASP A 24 3.83 -15.57 1.39
C ASP A 24 4.18 -14.10 1.06
N LEU A 25 3.79 -13.61 -0.13
CA LEU A 25 4.00 -12.21 -0.50
C LEU A 25 3.23 -11.25 0.41
N LEU A 26 2.00 -11.61 0.77
CA LEU A 26 1.21 -10.84 1.72
C LEU A 26 1.88 -10.81 3.10
N GLN A 27 2.33 -11.96 3.59
CA GLN A 27 3.00 -12.04 4.90
C GLN A 27 4.29 -11.22 4.93
N GLU A 28 5.12 -11.31 3.89
CA GLU A 28 6.33 -10.48 3.77
C GLU A 28 6.00 -8.99 3.86
N ALA A 29 4.93 -8.54 3.20
CA ALA A 29 4.50 -7.15 3.20
C ALA A 29 3.99 -6.65 4.56
N LEU A 30 3.57 -7.55 5.46
CA LEU A 30 3.10 -7.21 6.82
C LEU A 30 4.21 -7.28 7.88
N ILE A 31 5.38 -7.81 7.54
CA ILE A 31 6.51 -7.92 8.46
C ILE A 31 7.37 -6.65 8.37
N ALA A 32 7.43 -5.90 9.49
CA ALA A 32 8.12 -4.61 9.59
C ALA A 32 9.61 -4.67 9.22
N PHE A 33 10.24 -5.85 9.32
CA PHE A 33 11.62 -6.08 8.89
C PHE A 33 11.81 -5.82 7.38
N TYR A 34 10.84 -6.24 6.56
CA TYR A 34 10.92 -6.12 5.09
C TYR A 34 10.38 -4.79 4.57
N HIS A 35 9.55 -4.09 5.34
CA HIS A 35 8.83 -2.89 4.92
C HIS A 35 9.73 -1.89 4.18
N LYS A 36 10.85 -1.43 4.75
CA LYS A 36 11.68 -0.40 4.10
C LYS A 36 12.21 -0.79 2.72
N ARG A 37 12.57 -2.07 2.55
CA ARG A 37 13.08 -2.57 1.26
C ARG A 37 11.94 -2.69 0.25
N MET A 38 10.79 -3.20 0.68
CA MET A 38 9.61 -3.36 -0.17
C MET A 38 9.02 -1.99 -0.55
N ALA A 39 8.89 -1.10 0.43
CA ALA A 39 8.41 0.26 0.32
C ALA A 39 9.17 1.08 -0.72
N LEU A 40 10.50 0.94 -0.77
CA LEU A 40 11.30 1.63 -1.78
C LEU A 40 10.85 1.33 -3.22
N VAL A 41 10.51 0.06 -3.51
CA VAL A 41 10.02 -0.34 -4.83
C VAL A 41 8.53 -0.05 -4.97
N GLY A 42 7.76 -0.29 -3.91
CA GLY A 42 6.32 -0.05 -3.86
C GLY A 42 5.94 1.41 -4.09
N ASP A 43 6.70 2.35 -3.53
CA ASP A 43 6.57 3.80 -3.78
C ASP A 43 6.74 4.13 -5.27
N ALA A 44 7.76 3.56 -5.92
CA ALA A 44 7.98 3.75 -7.35
C ALA A 44 6.83 3.17 -8.18
N VAL A 45 6.35 1.96 -7.83
CA VAL A 45 5.21 1.32 -8.51
C VAL A 45 3.94 2.14 -8.35
N LEU A 46 3.65 2.62 -7.14
CA LEU A 46 2.51 3.49 -6.83
C LEU A 46 2.56 4.76 -7.69
N LYS A 47 3.70 5.45 -7.73
CA LYS A 47 3.88 6.67 -8.52
C LYS A 47 3.74 6.43 -10.02
N ILE A 48 4.29 5.32 -10.54
CA ILE A 48 4.15 4.96 -11.95
C ILE A 48 2.69 4.68 -12.29
N ALA A 49 1.95 3.95 -11.44
CA ALA A 49 0.53 3.68 -11.66
C ALA A 49 -0.31 4.97 -11.68
N ILE A 50 -0.06 5.91 -10.76
CA ILE A 50 -0.72 7.23 -10.74
C ILE A 50 -0.40 8.03 -12.00
N LEU A 51 0.87 8.05 -12.42
CA LEU A 51 1.33 8.82 -13.57
C LEU A 51 0.89 8.21 -14.90
N ASP A 52 0.76 6.88 -14.99
CA ASP A 52 0.25 6.18 -16.17
C ASP A 52 -1.23 6.53 -16.44
N ASP A 53 -2.07 6.54 -15.39
CA ASP A 53 -3.45 7.03 -15.49
C ASP A 53 -3.50 8.51 -15.88
N TRP A 54 -2.70 9.36 -15.23
CA TRP A 54 -2.63 10.79 -15.54
C TRP A 54 -2.15 11.07 -16.98
N TYR A 55 -1.16 10.33 -17.48
CA TYR A 55 -0.58 10.53 -18.80
C TYR A 55 -1.65 10.35 -19.89
N GLY A 56 -2.54 9.37 -19.73
CA GLY A 56 -3.67 9.14 -20.63
C GLY A 56 -4.69 10.28 -20.65
N GLU A 57 -4.84 11.05 -19.57
CA GLU A 57 -5.77 12.19 -19.50
C GLU A 57 -5.27 13.42 -20.27
N GLY A 58 -3.97 13.50 -20.62
CA GLY A 58 -3.41 14.60 -21.39
C GLY A 58 -3.43 15.97 -20.68
N THR A 59 -3.45 15.98 -19.34
CA THR A 59 -3.49 17.23 -18.56
C THR A 59 -2.10 17.82 -18.31
N THR A 60 -2.00 18.98 -17.65
CA THR A 60 -0.73 19.70 -17.47
C THR A 60 0.27 18.94 -16.60
N ILE A 61 1.57 19.13 -16.88
CA ILE A 61 2.68 18.58 -16.09
C ILE A 61 2.52 18.94 -14.59
N GLU A 62 2.11 20.17 -14.30
CA GLU A 62 1.83 20.65 -12.94
C GLU A 62 0.78 19.77 -12.22
N LYS A 63 -0.30 19.41 -12.91
CA LYS A 63 -1.36 18.55 -12.37
C LYS A 63 -0.81 17.14 -12.10
N GLY A 64 0.01 16.60 -13.00
CA GLY A 64 0.65 15.29 -12.84
C GLY A 64 1.59 15.23 -11.63
N HIS A 65 2.46 16.22 -11.48
CA HIS A 65 3.34 16.34 -10.31
C HIS A 65 2.55 16.45 -9.01
N LYS A 66 1.52 17.30 -8.98
CA LYS A 66 0.70 17.47 -7.79
C LYS A 66 -0.05 16.18 -7.42
N LEU A 67 -0.59 15.47 -8.42
CA LEU A 67 -1.33 14.22 -8.22
C LEU A 67 -0.43 13.15 -7.60
N GLN A 68 0.71 12.84 -8.22
CA GLN A 68 1.60 11.80 -7.71
C GLN A 68 2.18 12.15 -6.33
N GLN A 69 2.50 13.42 -6.09
CA GLN A 69 3.01 13.86 -4.79
C GLN A 69 1.95 13.71 -3.69
N LYS A 70 0.72 14.20 -3.92
CA LYS A 70 -0.34 14.17 -2.90
C LYS A 70 -0.90 12.76 -2.65
N LEU A 71 -0.98 11.89 -3.65
CA LEU A 71 -1.48 10.52 -3.46
C LEU A 71 -0.45 9.57 -2.87
N ALA A 72 0.83 9.73 -3.21
CA ALA A 72 1.91 8.87 -2.72
C ALA A 72 2.67 9.47 -1.51
N GLU A 73 2.20 10.57 -0.91
CA GLU A 73 2.86 11.10 0.30
C GLU A 73 2.55 10.24 1.53
N ASN A 74 3.54 10.17 2.42
CA ASN A 74 3.43 9.44 3.68
C ASN A 74 2.16 9.82 4.48
N ALA A 75 1.74 11.08 4.47
CA ALA A 75 0.56 11.52 5.22
C ALA A 75 -0.73 10.86 4.71
N THR A 76 -0.93 10.84 3.39
CA THR A 76 -2.06 10.18 2.72
C THR A 76 -2.06 8.68 3.02
N LEU A 77 -0.91 8.01 2.85
CA LEU A 77 -0.80 6.58 3.11
C LEU A 77 -1.03 6.22 4.59
N GLN A 78 -0.54 7.05 5.50
CA GLN A 78 -0.80 6.92 6.94
C GLN A 78 -2.26 7.09 7.29
N ALA A 79 -2.92 8.10 6.71
CA ALA A 79 -4.33 8.36 6.95
C ALA A 79 -5.19 7.18 6.47
N TRP A 80 -4.92 6.65 5.28
CA TRP A 80 -5.57 5.44 4.78
C TRP A 80 -5.31 4.23 5.69
N ALA A 81 -4.06 3.97 6.07
CA ALA A 81 -3.69 2.84 6.92
C ALA A 81 -4.36 2.88 8.30
N ARG A 82 -4.54 4.08 8.86
CA ARG A 82 -5.29 4.27 10.12
C ARG A 82 -6.78 4.06 9.92
N GLN A 83 -7.34 4.56 8.81
CA GLN A 83 -8.77 4.45 8.52
C GLN A 83 -9.21 2.99 8.39
N VAL A 84 -8.39 2.15 7.76
CA VAL A 84 -8.72 0.73 7.61
C VAL A 84 -8.34 -0.11 8.84
N ASP A 85 -7.60 0.45 9.79
CA ASP A 85 -7.02 -0.27 10.94
C ASP A 85 -5.97 -1.33 10.52
N LEU A 86 -4.99 -0.93 9.70
CA LEU A 86 -3.89 -1.80 9.24
C LEU A 86 -2.87 -2.11 10.35
N GLY A 87 -2.71 -1.20 11.33
CA GLY A 87 -1.67 -1.27 12.35
C GLY A 87 -1.58 -2.60 13.10
N PRO A 88 -2.70 -3.16 13.59
CA PRO A 88 -2.71 -4.45 14.30
C PRO A 88 -2.20 -5.64 13.48
N LEU A 89 -2.20 -5.57 12.14
CA LEU A 89 -1.73 -6.64 11.27
C LEU A 89 -0.21 -6.58 11.04
N ILE A 90 0.46 -5.49 11.43
CA ILE A 90 1.90 -5.32 11.22
C ILE A 90 2.68 -6.12 12.26
N VAL A 91 3.48 -7.07 11.80
CA VAL A 91 4.40 -7.84 12.63
C VAL A 91 5.66 -7.02 12.88
N LEU A 92 5.77 -6.49 14.10
CA LEU A 92 6.88 -5.65 14.52
C LEU A 92 8.22 -6.40 14.66
N ASN A 93 9.34 -5.67 14.53
CA ASN A 93 10.66 -6.24 14.75
C ASN A 93 10.90 -6.59 16.22
N ALA A 94 11.80 -7.54 16.48
CA ALA A 94 12.24 -7.88 17.82
C ALA A 94 12.70 -6.64 18.60
N GLY A 95 12.20 -6.48 19.82
CA GLY A 95 12.52 -5.34 20.70
C GLY A 95 11.62 -4.11 20.52
N GLN A 96 10.71 -4.09 19.54
CA GLN A 96 9.67 -3.06 19.47
C GLN A 96 8.52 -3.39 20.43
N VAL A 97 7.91 -2.34 21.00
CA VAL A 97 6.76 -2.49 21.90
C VAL A 97 5.53 -2.92 21.09
N PRO A 98 4.87 -4.04 21.44
CA PRO A 98 3.64 -4.49 20.78
C PRO A 98 2.58 -3.38 20.72
N GLY A 99 1.94 -3.22 19.57
CA GLY A 99 0.90 -2.20 19.34
C GLY A 99 1.42 -0.78 19.12
N ASN A 100 2.72 -0.51 19.28
CA ASN A 100 3.31 0.81 19.03
C ASN A 100 3.85 0.92 17.59
N ILE A 101 2.94 1.05 16.63
CA ILE A 101 3.28 1.25 15.21
C ILE A 101 3.58 2.74 14.97
N SER A 102 4.78 3.05 14.49
CA SER A 102 5.11 4.44 14.12
C SER A 102 4.37 4.88 12.84
N PRO A 103 4.11 6.20 12.66
CA PRO A 103 3.52 6.69 11.42
C PRO A 103 4.29 6.27 10.17
N ARG A 104 5.63 6.22 10.24
CA ARG A 104 6.45 5.78 9.11
C ARG A 104 6.25 4.30 8.78
N GLN A 105 6.08 3.44 9.77
CA GLN A 105 5.80 2.02 9.54
C GLN A 105 4.43 1.80 8.89
N LEU A 106 3.44 2.66 9.16
CA LEU A 106 2.15 2.60 8.49
C LEU A 106 2.29 2.92 6.99
N SER A 107 2.95 4.03 6.62
CA SER A 107 3.15 4.34 5.20
C SER A 107 4.00 3.29 4.49
N ASP A 108 5.11 2.85 5.11
CA ASP A 108 5.96 1.81 4.51
C ASP A 108 5.20 0.48 4.33
N ALA A 109 4.26 0.14 5.21
CA ALA A 109 3.42 -1.06 5.08
C ALA A 109 2.47 -0.97 3.87
N VAL A 110 1.87 0.20 3.63
CA VAL A 110 1.01 0.42 2.46
C VAL A 110 1.82 0.27 1.17
N GLU A 111 3.00 0.89 1.10
CA GLU A 111 3.90 0.75 -0.06
C GLU A 111 4.37 -0.70 -0.23
N ALA A 112 4.66 -1.42 0.87
CA ALA A 112 5.01 -2.83 0.81
C ALA A 112 3.86 -3.70 0.27
N LEU A 113 2.60 -3.43 0.65
CA LEU A 113 1.43 -4.11 0.10
C LEU A 113 1.27 -3.83 -1.40
N ILE A 114 1.49 -2.59 -1.85
CA ILE A 114 1.50 -2.26 -3.28
C ILE A 114 2.54 -3.10 -4.03
N LEU A 115 3.76 -3.24 -3.49
CA LEU A 115 4.77 -4.11 -4.09
C LEU A 115 4.30 -5.58 -4.11
N ALA A 116 3.77 -6.08 -3.00
CA ALA A 116 3.31 -7.46 -2.88
C ALA A 116 2.23 -7.77 -3.93
N ILE A 117 1.25 -6.88 -4.09
CA ILE A 117 0.19 -7.04 -5.10
C ILE A 117 0.79 -6.97 -6.51
N TRP A 118 1.72 -6.06 -6.78
CA TRP A 118 2.35 -5.93 -8.08
C TRP A 118 3.16 -7.18 -8.45
N LEU A 119 3.90 -7.77 -7.51
CA LEU A 119 4.60 -9.02 -7.72
C LEU A 119 3.64 -10.18 -7.89
N ASP A 120 2.63 -10.27 -7.03
CA ASP A 120 1.64 -11.34 -7.04
C ASP A 120 0.77 -11.31 -8.28
N SER A 121 0.54 -10.13 -8.90
CA SER A 121 -0.22 -9.97 -10.15
C SER A 121 0.58 -10.31 -11.40
N GLY A 122 1.90 -10.50 -11.31
CA GLY A 122 2.76 -10.69 -12.48
C GLY A 122 3.27 -9.37 -13.06
N LYS A 123 3.38 -8.33 -12.23
CA LYS A 123 3.81 -6.97 -12.57
C LYS A 123 2.83 -6.18 -13.44
N GLU A 124 1.54 -6.48 -13.30
CA GLU A 124 0.48 -5.80 -14.05
C GLU A 124 0.14 -4.45 -13.43
N LEU A 125 0.37 -3.36 -14.18
CA LEU A 125 0.13 -2.00 -13.70
C LEU A 125 -1.36 -1.69 -13.57
N ASP A 126 -2.20 -2.24 -14.45
CA ASP A 126 -3.66 -2.07 -14.40
C ASP A 126 -4.28 -2.57 -13.09
N VAL A 127 -3.71 -3.64 -12.52
CA VAL A 127 -4.11 -4.16 -11.20
C VAL A 127 -3.83 -3.11 -10.12
N ILE A 128 -2.65 -2.47 -10.14
CA ILE A 128 -2.30 -1.44 -9.15
C ILE A 128 -3.19 -0.22 -9.29
N LYS A 129 -3.52 0.20 -10.52
CA LYS A 129 -4.48 1.27 -10.76
C LYS A 129 -5.86 0.95 -10.18
N GLN A 130 -6.33 -0.29 -10.32
CA GLN A 130 -7.58 -0.74 -9.69
C GLN A 130 -7.50 -0.74 -8.16
N VAL A 131 -6.36 -1.14 -7.58
CA VAL A 131 -6.12 -1.09 -6.14
C VAL A 131 -6.17 0.35 -5.63
N ILE A 132 -5.48 1.29 -6.29
CA ILE A 132 -5.49 2.72 -5.92
C ILE A 132 -6.91 3.28 -5.93
N ARG A 133 -7.71 2.94 -6.95
CA ARG A 133 -9.14 3.34 -7.03
C ARG A 133 -9.97 2.74 -5.89
N THR A 134 -9.69 1.49 -5.51
CA THR A 134 -10.41 0.80 -4.42
C THR A 134 -10.04 1.38 -3.05
N MET A 135 -8.76 1.71 -2.86
CA MET A 135 -8.26 2.36 -1.64
C MET A 135 -8.77 3.79 -1.49
N ASP A 136 -9.19 4.43 -2.59
CA ASP A 136 -9.68 5.82 -2.63
C ASP A 136 -8.72 6.80 -1.93
N LEU A 137 -7.43 6.71 -2.26
CA LEU A 137 -6.38 7.51 -1.62
C LEU A 137 -6.64 9.03 -1.72
N ALA A 138 -7.38 9.48 -2.74
CA ALA A 138 -7.74 10.87 -2.93
C ALA A 138 -8.57 11.44 -1.75
N SER A 139 -9.38 10.61 -1.09
CA SER A 139 -10.17 10.99 0.09
C SER A 139 -9.34 11.24 1.35
N PHE A 140 -8.05 10.91 1.33
CA PHE A 140 -7.13 11.06 2.46
C PHE A 140 -6.07 12.14 2.24
N VAL A 141 -6.11 12.80 1.09
CA VAL A 141 -5.22 13.90 0.76
C VAL A 141 -5.53 15.08 1.69
N SER A 142 -4.53 15.52 2.44
CA SER A 142 -4.66 16.72 3.28
C SER A 142 -4.83 17.96 2.38
N VAL A 143 -5.80 18.82 2.72
CA VAL A 143 -6.08 20.08 1.99
C VAL A 143 -4.86 20.99 2.01
#